data_AF-A0A7C1UR32-F1
#
_entry.id   AF-A0A7C1UR32-F1
#
_cell.length_a   1.000
_cell.length_b   1.000
_cell.length_c   1.000
_cell.angle_alpha   90.00
_cell.angle_beta   90.00
_cell.angle_gamma   90.00
#
_symmetry.space_group_name_H-M   'P 1'
#
loop_
_entity.id
_entity.type
_entity.pdbx_description
1 polymer ?
#
loop_
_entity_poly.entity_id
_entity_poly.type
_entity_poly.pdbx_seq_one_letter_code
_entity_poly.pdbx_strand_id
1 'polypeptide(L)'
;MAKPFSEVPVDQLRARIDTDKLPFNTTKELSPPEEGVIGQERAIEAIKFGMGMKDLGYNIYVAGPPQTGLTYIAKTFLERVAKTEPTPPDWCYVYNFKEPDKPKSLKLSAGKGKVLKKDMAELVRSLQNRIPEVFDSDDYH
;
A
#
# COMPACT_ATOMS: atom_id res chain seq x y z
N MET A 1 -53.56 -32.09 -7.27
CA MET A 1 -53.56 -31.40 -8.57
C MET A 1 -52.46 -30.35 -8.54
N ALA A 2 -51.51 -30.39 -9.48
CA ALA A 2 -50.45 -29.39 -9.56
C ALA A 2 -51.06 -28.02 -9.86
N LYS A 3 -50.60 -26.96 -9.17
CA LYS A 3 -51.04 -25.58 -9.44
C LYS A 3 -50.69 -25.23 -10.90
N PRO A 4 -51.64 -24.78 -11.73
CA PRO A 4 -51.31 -24.27 -13.06
C PRO A 4 -50.51 -22.98 -12.88
N PHE A 5 -49.27 -22.98 -13.38
CA PHE A 5 -48.48 -21.76 -13.50
C PHE A 5 -48.83 -21.08 -14.82
N SER A 6 -48.90 -19.74 -14.82
CA SER A 6 -49.05 -18.98 -16.06
C SER A 6 -47.84 -19.17 -16.97
N GLU A 7 -48.06 -19.53 -18.22
CA GLU A 7 -46.99 -19.67 -19.21
C GLU A 7 -46.35 -18.30 -19.51
N VAL A 8 -45.02 -18.27 -19.59
CA VAL A 8 -44.24 -17.07 -19.89
C VAL A 8 -43.88 -17.09 -21.39
N PRO A 9 -44.17 -16.02 -22.14
CA PRO A 9 -43.78 -15.90 -23.55
C PRO A 9 -42.25 -16.03 -23.77
N VAL A 10 -41.85 -16.61 -24.91
CA VAL A 10 -40.43 -16.91 -25.24
C VAL A 10 -39.53 -15.67 -25.19
N ASP A 11 -40.06 -14.51 -25.55
CA ASP A 11 -39.38 -13.22 -25.52
C ASP A 11 -39.08 -12.71 -24.09
N GLN A 12 -39.79 -13.22 -23.08
CA GLN A 12 -39.59 -12.88 -21.67
C GLN A 12 -38.72 -13.91 -20.91
N LEU A 13 -38.29 -14.99 -21.57
CA LEU A 13 -37.45 -16.01 -20.94
C LEU A 13 -36.00 -15.55 -20.69
N ARG A 14 -35.59 -14.43 -21.26
CA ARG A 14 -34.27 -13.83 -21.01
C ARG A 14 -34.30 -12.32 -21.16
N ALA A 15 -33.40 -11.65 -20.44
CA ALA A 15 -33.10 -10.26 -20.73
C ALA A 15 -32.52 -10.13 -22.15
N ARG A 16 -33.00 -9.14 -22.91
CA ARG A 16 -32.44 -8.75 -24.20
C ARG A 16 -31.96 -7.31 -24.11
N ILE A 17 -30.70 -7.10 -24.49
CA ILE A 17 -30.14 -5.76 -24.64
C ILE A 17 -30.15 -5.44 -26.13
N ASP A 18 -30.74 -4.31 -26.47
CA ASP A 18 -30.70 -3.75 -27.81
C ASP A 18 -29.33 -3.11 -28.04
N THR A 19 -28.51 -3.73 -28.89
CA THR A 19 -27.14 -3.29 -29.14
C THR A 19 -27.08 -1.96 -29.86
N ASP A 20 -28.11 -1.62 -30.63
CA ASP A 20 -28.17 -0.37 -31.40
C ASP A 20 -28.36 0.86 -30.49
N LYS A 21 -28.73 0.64 -29.22
CA LYS A 21 -28.83 1.67 -28.18
C LYS A 21 -27.54 1.91 -27.42
N LEU A 22 -26.49 1.10 -27.61
CA LEU A 22 -25.21 1.29 -26.94
C LEU A 22 -24.41 2.41 -27.63
N PRO A 23 -23.77 3.32 -26.89
CA PRO A 23 -23.05 4.45 -27.47
C PRO A 23 -21.66 4.08 -28.05
N PHE A 24 -21.40 2.80 -28.31
CA PHE A 24 -20.12 2.27 -28.78
C PHE A 24 -20.32 0.99 -29.60
N ASN A 25 -19.42 0.74 -30.56
CA ASN A 25 -19.46 -0.48 -31.38
C ASN A 25 -18.63 -1.62 -30.76
N THR A 26 -17.56 -1.29 -30.05
CA THR A 26 -16.71 -2.25 -29.35
C THR A 26 -16.28 -1.73 -27.99
N THR A 27 -16.08 -2.63 -27.03
CA THR A 27 -15.62 -2.28 -25.67
C THR A 27 -14.22 -1.67 -25.65
N LYS A 28 -13.46 -1.72 -26.75
CA LYS A 28 -12.17 -1.01 -26.89
C LYS A 28 -12.34 0.51 -26.95
N GLU A 29 -13.52 1.00 -27.29
CA GLU A 29 -13.84 2.44 -27.35
C GLU A 29 -14.14 3.02 -25.96
N LEU A 30 -14.36 2.16 -24.96
CA LEU A 30 -14.67 2.59 -23.61
C LEU A 30 -13.42 3.08 -22.90
N SER A 31 -13.53 4.27 -22.30
CA SER A 31 -12.54 4.77 -21.38
C SER A 31 -12.64 4.03 -20.04
N PRO A 32 -11.51 3.79 -19.34
CA PRO A 32 -11.54 3.25 -17.99
C PRO A 32 -12.36 4.14 -17.05
N PRO A 33 -13.03 3.57 -16.03
CA PRO A 33 -13.75 4.36 -15.04
C PRO A 33 -12.83 5.34 -14.31
N GLU A 34 -13.28 6.57 -14.06
CA GLU A 34 -12.49 7.61 -13.38
C GLU A 34 -12.08 7.21 -11.95
N GLU A 35 -12.96 6.53 -11.23
CA GLU A 35 -12.70 6.06 -9.86
C GLU A 35 -12.06 4.67 -9.79
N GLY A 36 -11.80 4.01 -10.93
CA GLY A 36 -11.19 2.68 -11.02
C GLY A 36 -12.02 1.53 -10.44
N VAL A 37 -13.08 1.82 -9.69
CA VAL A 37 -13.97 0.84 -9.05
C VAL A 37 -15.42 1.21 -9.38
N ILE A 38 -16.24 0.21 -9.75
CA ILE A 38 -17.65 0.37 -10.11
C ILE A 38 -18.53 -0.41 -9.13
N GLY A 39 -19.65 0.19 -8.68
CA GLY A 39 -20.74 -0.52 -7.98
C GLY A 39 -20.44 -0.92 -6.53
N GLN A 40 -19.56 -0.18 -5.85
CA GLN A 40 -19.11 -0.45 -4.48
C GLN A 40 -19.13 0.81 -3.61
N GLU A 41 -20.13 1.67 -3.80
CA GLU A 41 -20.20 3.03 -3.22
C GLU A 41 -20.03 2.99 -1.69
N ARG A 42 -20.75 2.10 -1.01
CA ARG A 42 -20.66 1.95 0.46
C ARG A 42 -19.26 1.55 0.92
N ALA A 43 -18.60 0.64 0.20
CA ALA A 43 -17.25 0.21 0.57
C ALA A 43 -16.23 1.33 0.33
N ILE A 44 -16.40 2.09 -0.76
CA ILE A 44 -15.58 3.25 -1.09
C ILE A 44 -15.71 4.33 -0.01
N GLU A 45 -16.93 4.66 0.42
CA GLU A 45 -17.17 5.61 1.50
C GLU A 45 -16.53 5.18 2.82
N ALA A 46 -16.67 3.90 3.20
CA ALA A 46 -16.06 3.37 4.41
C ALA A 46 -14.53 3.45 4.39
N ILE A 47 -13.90 3.15 3.24
CA ILE A 47 -12.45 3.27 3.06
C ILE A 47 -12.03 4.74 3.14
N LYS A 48 -12.73 5.66 2.45
CA LYS A 48 -12.46 7.11 2.50
C LYS A 48 -12.57 7.65 3.94
N PHE A 49 -13.61 7.25 4.67
CA PHE A 49 -13.81 7.64 6.05
C PHE A 49 -12.70 7.12 6.96
N GLY A 50 -12.36 5.82 6.87
CA GLY A 50 -11.30 5.23 7.68
C GLY A 50 -9.92 5.83 7.39
N MET A 51 -9.61 6.18 6.13
CA MET A 51 -8.37 6.89 5.78
C MET A 51 -8.30 8.30 6.36
N GLY A 52 -9.44 8.91 6.70
CA GLY A 52 -9.50 10.20 7.39
C GLY A 52 -9.14 10.13 8.88
N MET A 53 -9.14 8.93 9.48
CA MET A 53 -8.79 8.73 10.88
C MET A 53 -7.26 8.65 11.03
N LYS A 54 -6.65 9.71 11.55
CA LYS A 54 -5.18 9.80 11.73
C LYS A 54 -4.68 9.30 13.09
N ASP A 55 -5.59 9.06 14.03
CA ASP A 55 -5.24 8.63 15.38
C ASP A 55 -4.83 7.15 15.42
N LEU A 56 -3.91 6.85 16.34
CA LEU A 56 -3.48 5.48 16.60
C LEU A 56 -4.62 4.67 17.22
N GLY A 57 -4.78 3.41 16.78
CA GLY A 57 -5.81 2.49 17.29
C GLY A 57 -6.97 2.25 16.32
N TYR A 58 -7.07 3.01 15.24
CA TYR A 58 -8.04 2.77 14.18
C TYR A 58 -7.44 1.92 13.07
N ASN A 59 -8.12 0.82 12.73
CA ASN A 59 -7.76 -0.06 11.62
C ASN A 59 -9.00 -0.31 10.75
N ILE A 60 -8.79 -0.50 9.45
CA ILE A 60 -9.85 -0.88 8.51
C ILE A 60 -9.75 -2.37 8.21
N TYR A 61 -10.85 -3.09 8.35
CA TYR A 61 -10.98 -4.48 7.91
C TYR A 61 -11.91 -4.53 6.70
N VAL A 62 -11.46 -5.20 5.63
CA VAL A 62 -12.22 -5.33 4.37
C VAL A 62 -12.60 -6.79 4.16
N ALA A 63 -13.89 -7.06 4.00
CA ALA A 63 -14.43 -8.39 3.77
C ALA A 63 -15.51 -8.38 2.69
N GLY A 64 -15.67 -9.53 2.05
CA GLY A 64 -16.63 -9.75 0.99
C GLY A 64 -16.42 -11.12 0.35
N PRO A 65 -17.31 -11.51 -0.58
CA PRO A 65 -17.17 -12.76 -1.30
C PRO A 65 -15.82 -12.86 -2.03
N PRO A 66 -15.29 -14.08 -2.25
CA PRO A 66 -14.08 -14.26 -3.03
C PRO A 66 -14.24 -13.68 -4.44
N GLN A 67 -13.12 -13.27 -5.06
CA GLN A 67 -13.07 -12.73 -6.43
C GLN A 67 -13.84 -11.41 -6.65
N THR A 68 -14.21 -10.69 -5.58
CA THR A 68 -14.83 -9.35 -5.66
C THR A 68 -13.82 -8.20 -5.75
N GLY A 69 -12.53 -8.51 -5.87
CA GLY A 69 -11.49 -7.49 -6.04
C GLY A 69 -11.21 -6.64 -4.80
N LEU A 70 -11.54 -7.12 -3.58
CA LEU A 70 -11.36 -6.36 -2.32
C LEU A 70 -9.99 -5.70 -2.18
N THR A 71 -8.91 -6.45 -2.46
CA THR A 71 -7.54 -5.94 -2.41
C THR A 71 -7.30 -4.85 -3.46
N TYR A 72 -7.83 -5.03 -4.67
CA TYR A 72 -7.70 -4.06 -5.75
C TYR A 72 -8.40 -2.74 -5.37
N ILE A 73 -9.61 -2.82 -4.82
CA ILE A 73 -10.37 -1.66 -4.35
C ILE A 73 -9.58 -0.92 -3.27
N ALA A 74 -9.21 -1.61 -2.18
CA ALA A 74 -8.48 -1.00 -1.07
C ALA A 74 -7.18 -0.32 -1.54
N LYS A 75 -6.39 -1.01 -2.37
CA LYS A 75 -5.11 -0.50 -2.88
C LYS A 75 -5.31 0.73 -3.77
N THR A 76 -6.32 0.73 -4.64
CA THR A 76 -6.63 1.85 -5.54
C THR A 76 -6.84 3.16 -4.77
N PHE A 77 -7.62 3.11 -3.69
CA PHE A 77 -7.88 4.27 -2.85
C PHE A 77 -6.70 4.65 -1.95
N LEU A 78 -6.01 3.66 -1.36
CA LEU A 78 -4.83 3.90 -0.52
C LEU A 78 -3.69 4.55 -1.32
N GLU A 79 -3.41 4.09 -2.55
CA GLU A 79 -2.38 4.67 -3.41
C GLU A 79 -2.70 6.12 -3.81
N ARG A 80 -3.98 6.44 -4.02
CA ARG A 80 -4.41 7.81 -4.32
C ARG A 80 -4.11 8.74 -3.16
N VAL A 81 -4.41 8.35 -1.93
CA VAL A 81 -4.13 9.15 -0.72
C VAL A 81 -2.63 9.21 -0.44
N ALA A 82 -1.92 8.09 -0.52
CA ALA A 82 -0.49 8.03 -0.23
C ALA A 82 0.35 8.99 -1.10
N LYS A 83 -0.06 9.25 -2.35
CA LYS A 83 0.59 10.23 -3.24
C LYS A 83 0.53 11.68 -2.72
N THR A 84 -0.42 11.98 -1.84
CA THR A 84 -0.61 13.32 -1.27
C THR A 84 -0.02 13.47 0.14
N GLU A 85 0.39 12.36 0.75
CA GLU A 85 0.97 12.35 2.09
C GLU A 85 2.50 12.55 2.05
N PRO A 86 3.11 13.05 3.13
CA PRO A 86 4.56 13.19 3.21
C PRO A 86 5.28 11.84 3.04
N THR A 87 6.42 11.85 2.36
CA THR A 87 7.27 10.67 2.27
C THR A 87 7.61 10.15 3.68
N PRO A 88 7.35 8.86 3.99
CA PRO A 88 7.62 8.32 5.31
C PRO A 88 9.10 8.44 5.70
N PRO A 89 9.39 8.58 7.01
CA PRO A 89 10.76 8.57 7.51
C PRO A 89 11.43 7.21 7.29
N ASP A 90 12.76 7.21 7.23
CA ASP A 90 13.53 5.97 7.23
C ASP A 90 13.67 5.49 8.69
N TRP A 91 13.27 4.26 8.96
CA TRP A 91 13.51 3.59 10.24
C TRP A 91 14.71 2.67 10.14
N CYS A 92 15.74 2.94 10.95
CA CYS A 92 16.98 2.17 10.98
C CYS A 92 17.16 1.52 12.35
N TYR A 93 17.47 0.22 12.37
CA TYR A 93 17.87 -0.46 13.60
C TYR A 93 19.39 -0.48 13.71
N VAL A 94 19.91 -0.02 14.84
CA VAL A 94 21.34 -0.02 15.16
C VAL A 94 21.63 -0.91 16.35
N TYR A 95 22.82 -1.49 16.35
CA TYR A 95 23.27 -2.34 17.45
C TYR A 95 23.33 -1.54 18.75
N ASN A 96 22.86 -2.16 19.83
CA ASN A 96 22.87 -1.55 21.15
C ASN A 96 23.96 -2.19 22.01
N PHE A 97 25.11 -1.53 22.12
CA PHE A 97 26.26 -2.05 22.88
C PHE A 97 25.98 -2.29 24.37
N LYS A 98 24.96 -1.65 24.96
CA LYS A 98 24.57 -1.87 26.36
C LYS A 98 23.70 -3.11 26.54
N GLU A 99 22.83 -3.37 25.57
CA GLU A 99 21.87 -4.49 25.58
C GLU A 99 21.80 -5.11 24.18
N PRO A 100 22.72 -6.03 23.84
CA PRO A 100 22.85 -6.62 22.50
C PRO A 100 21.55 -7.19 21.91
N ASP A 101 20.70 -7.78 22.75
CA ASP A 101 19.43 -8.39 22.34
C ASP A 101 18.30 -7.36 22.14
N LYS A 102 18.57 -6.08 22.36
CA LYS A 102 17.61 -4.98 22.22
C LYS A 102 18.15 -3.90 21.28
N PRO A 103 18.05 -4.08 19.95
CA PRO A 103 18.48 -3.07 18.99
C PRO A 103 17.74 -1.75 19.20
N LYS A 104 18.43 -0.63 18.96
CA LYS A 104 17.83 0.71 19.05
C LYS A 104 17.28 1.13 17.70
N SER A 105 16.09 1.72 17.69
CA SER A 105 15.52 2.32 16.49
C SER A 105 15.92 3.79 16.36
N LEU A 106 16.28 4.19 15.14
CA LEU A 106 16.52 5.58 14.75
C LEU A 106 15.47 5.97 13.71
N LYS A 107 14.80 7.10 13.95
CA LYS A 107 13.91 7.74 12.98
C LYS A 107 14.69 8.81 12.23
N LEU A 108 14.87 8.62 10.93
CA LEU A 108 15.61 9.54 10.06
C LEU A 108 14.66 10.15 9.03
N SER A 109 15.00 11.33 8.50
CA SER A 109 14.25 11.87 7.36
C SER A 109 14.40 10.96 6.14
N ALA A 110 13.39 10.99 5.26
CA ALA A 110 13.31 10.11 4.10
C ALA A 110 14.62 10.10 3.29
N GLY A 111 15.13 8.90 3.01
CA GLY A 111 16.36 8.67 2.24
C GLY A 111 17.67 8.79 3.03
N LYS A 112 17.66 9.32 4.26
CA LYS A 112 18.88 9.44 5.09
C LYS A 112 19.37 8.12 5.66
N GLY A 113 18.55 7.07 5.72
CA GLY A 113 18.98 5.74 6.14
C GLY A 113 20.05 5.16 5.23
N LYS A 114 19.96 5.42 3.91
CA LYS A 114 21.00 5.02 2.94
C LYS A 114 22.32 5.76 3.18
N VAL A 115 22.23 7.04 3.54
CA VAL A 115 23.40 7.86 3.88
C VAL A 115 24.06 7.33 5.16
N LEU A 116 23.28 7.14 6.24
CA LEU A 116 23.78 6.57 7.49
C LEU A 116 24.48 5.22 7.27
N LYS A 117 23.90 4.34 6.45
CA LYS A 117 24.52 3.05 6.12
C LYS A 117 25.90 3.23 5.47
N LYS A 118 26.02 4.15 4.52
CA LYS A 118 27.29 4.43 3.83
C LYS A 118 28.31 5.00 4.81
N ASP A 119 27.93 6.03 5.56
CA ASP A 119 28.81 6.73 6.50
C ASP A 119 29.31 5.77 7.60
N MET A 120 28.46 4.87 8.09
CA MET A 120 28.87 3.85 9.07
C MET A 120 29.88 2.85 8.49
N ALA A 121 29.71 2.44 7.23
CA ALA A 121 30.67 1.56 6.58
C ALA A 121 32.03 2.25 6.37
N GLU A 122 32.03 3.54 6.02
CA GLU A 122 33.24 4.36 5.91
C GLU A 122 33.90 4.55 7.27
N LEU A 123 33.12 4.85 8.32
CA LEU A 123 33.61 4.98 9.69
C LEU A 123 34.34 3.71 10.15
N VAL A 124 33.73 2.53 9.97
CA VAL A 124 34.34 1.25 10.36
C VAL A 124 35.66 1.03 9.63
N ARG A 125 35.71 1.28 8.32
CA ARG A 125 36.95 1.15 7.53
C ARG A 125 38.02 2.13 8.00
N SER A 126 37.66 3.38 8.27
CA SER A 126 38.59 4.39 8.77
C SER A 126 39.13 4.02 10.16
N LEU A 127 38.30 3.49 11.05
CA LEU A 127 38.73 3.05 12.38
C LEU A 127 39.67 1.84 12.29
N GLN A 128 39.40 0.89 11.38
CA GLN A 128 40.27 -0.27 11.16
C GLN A 128 41.69 0.12 10.74
N ASN A 129 41.87 1.24 10.03
CA ASN A 129 43.18 1.73 9.62
C ASN A 129 43.84 2.64 10.68
N ARG A 130 43.08 3.61 11.21
CA ARG A 130 43.64 4.64 12.10
C ARG A 130 43.96 4.13 13.50
N ILE A 131 43.25 3.13 14.00
CA ILE A 131 43.50 2.60 15.33
C ILE A 131 44.92 2.01 15.41
N PRO A 132 45.34 1.07 14.53
CA PRO A 132 46.72 0.60 14.50
C PRO A 132 47.76 1.72 14.37
N GLU A 133 47.57 2.67 13.44
CA GLU A 133 48.51 3.78 13.21
C GLU A 133 48.79 4.61 14.47
N VAL A 134 47.77 4.84 15.30
CA VAL A 134 47.94 5.59 16.55
C VAL A 134 48.74 4.79 17.58
N PHE A 135 48.53 3.47 17.65
CA PHE A 135 49.27 2.60 18.57
C PHE A 135 50.74 2.40 18.15
N ASP A 136 51.05 2.54 16.85
CA ASP A 136 52.41 2.46 16.31
C ASP A 136 53.14 3.82 16.31
N SER A 137 52.50 4.89 16.78
CA SER A 137 53.08 6.24 16.78
C SER A 137 53.98 6.51 17.99
N ASP A 138 55.01 7.33 17.80
CA ASP A 138 55.97 7.72 18.84
C ASP A 138 55.32 8.41 20.05
N ASP A 139 54.12 8.99 19.91
CA ASP A 139 53.38 9.61 21.00
C ASP A 139 52.75 8.59 21.97
N TYR A 140 52.65 7.32 21.58
CA TYR A 140 52.12 6.24 22.41
C TYR A 140 53.23 5.42 23.11
N HIS A 141 54.48 5.61 22.71
CA HIS A 141 55.68 4.97 23.29
C HIS A 141 56.47 5.90 24.19
#